data_AF-A0A8T9T0T3-F1
#
_entry.id   AF-A0A8T9T0T3-F1
#
_cell.length_a   1.000
_cell.length_b   1.000
_cell.length_c   1.000
_cell.angle_alpha   90.00
_cell.angle_beta   90.00
_cell.angle_gamma   90.00
#
_symmetry.space_group_name_H-M   'P 1'
#
loop_
_entity.id
_entity.type
_entity.pdbx_description
1 polymer ?
#
loop_
_entity_poly.entity_id
_entity_poly.type
_entity_poly.pdbx_seq_one_letter_code
_entity_poly.pdbx_strand_id
1 'polypeptide(L)'
;MPTSPTSAGTTDGERYLAQLCQRSFLSLWNYSNPYTDEGKTPPANVGKELCDQLVIFGNHVIIFSDKDCAYPVTEDEQVNWSRYFKRAIWKSAAQIWGAESWLKRFPNRIYEDATCQRPLRATLPPPSDMKVHRVLVTHGVSAACQAIYEGMGSLLIDTSIVGDAHFQRHPQGPTTQPRELEIFTVGHLDPTRGYVHVFDDASLVTVLRTLDTIGLG
;
A
#
# COMPACT_ATOMS: atom_id res chain seq x y z
N MET A 1 -8.62 9.46 -27.01
CA MET A 1 -7.44 9.91 -26.23
C MET A 1 -6.31 8.94 -26.52
N PRO A 2 -5.11 9.37 -26.93
CA PRO A 2 -4.01 8.44 -27.16
C PRO A 2 -3.49 7.97 -25.80
N THR A 3 -3.64 6.68 -25.52
CA THR A 3 -3.07 6.00 -24.36
C THR A 3 -1.55 6.07 -24.45
N SER A 4 -0.94 6.87 -23.57
CA SER A 4 0.52 6.85 -23.40
C SER A 4 0.95 5.48 -22.86
N PRO A 5 2.14 4.96 -23.21
CA PRO A 5 2.61 3.70 -22.65
C PRO A 5 2.94 3.91 -21.18
N THR A 6 2.01 3.50 -20.31
CA THR A 6 2.23 3.35 -18.87
C THR A 6 3.29 2.27 -18.68
N SER A 7 4.30 2.49 -17.83
CA SER A 7 5.23 1.42 -17.45
C SER A 7 4.41 0.28 -16.85
N ALA A 8 4.63 -0.94 -17.34
CA ALA A 8 3.75 -2.07 -17.05
C ALA A 8 3.82 -2.57 -15.59
N GLY A 9 4.59 -1.94 -14.69
CA GLY A 9 4.97 -2.55 -13.41
C GLY A 9 6.12 -3.53 -13.59
N THR A 10 7.06 -3.52 -12.66
CA THR A 10 8.31 -4.29 -12.74
C THR A 10 8.10 -5.72 -12.24
N THR A 11 7.34 -5.88 -11.14
CA THR A 11 6.94 -7.17 -10.57
C THR A 11 5.56 -7.63 -11.03
N ASP A 12 5.21 -8.90 -10.79
CA ASP A 12 3.88 -9.44 -11.13
C ASP A 12 2.76 -8.81 -10.29
N GLY A 13 3.05 -8.47 -9.01
CA GLY A 13 2.14 -7.70 -8.14
C GLY A 13 1.90 -6.29 -8.68
N GLU A 14 2.96 -5.56 -9.00
CA GLU A 14 2.87 -4.23 -9.62
C GLU A 14 2.08 -4.25 -10.94
N ARG A 15 2.32 -5.25 -11.80
CA ARG A 15 1.56 -5.46 -13.04
C ARG A 15 0.09 -5.69 -12.76
N TYR A 16 -0.23 -6.52 -11.78
CA TYR A 16 -1.60 -6.84 -11.41
C TYR A 16 -2.33 -5.60 -10.87
N LEU A 17 -1.70 -4.87 -9.96
CA LEU A 17 -2.23 -3.60 -9.43
C LEU A 17 -2.42 -2.57 -10.55
N ALA A 18 -1.45 -2.43 -11.45
CA ALA A 18 -1.56 -1.55 -12.60
C ALA A 18 -2.76 -1.90 -13.50
N GLN A 19 -2.95 -3.19 -13.81
CA GLN A 19 -4.09 -3.66 -14.60
C GLN A 19 -5.42 -3.39 -13.90
N LEU A 20 -5.48 -3.62 -12.59
CA LEU A 20 -6.68 -3.41 -11.79
C LEU A 20 -7.07 -1.93 -11.76
N CYS A 21 -6.11 -1.03 -11.56
CA CYS A 21 -6.30 0.41 -11.66
C CYS A 21 -6.72 0.83 -13.07
N GLN A 22 -6.11 0.28 -14.12
CA GLN A 22 -6.45 0.57 -15.53
C GLN A 22 -7.85 0.09 -15.94
N ARG A 23 -8.39 -0.96 -15.31
CA ARG A 23 -9.73 -1.46 -15.61
C ARG A 23 -10.81 -0.75 -14.81
N SER A 24 -10.47 -0.23 -13.64
CA SER A 24 -11.36 0.61 -12.84
C SER A 24 -11.53 2.02 -13.41
N PHE A 25 -12.44 2.80 -12.84
CA PHE A 25 -12.61 4.24 -13.13
C PHE A 25 -11.33 5.06 -12.92
N LEU A 26 -10.30 4.52 -12.24
CA LEU A 26 -9.04 5.19 -11.94
C LEU A 26 -8.13 5.37 -13.17
N SER A 27 -8.42 4.70 -14.29
CA SER A 27 -7.59 4.70 -15.50
C SER A 27 -7.25 6.08 -16.07
N LEU A 28 -8.12 7.07 -15.88
CA LEU A 28 -7.90 8.45 -16.37
C LEU A 28 -6.94 9.26 -15.48
N TRP A 29 -6.72 8.84 -14.24
CA TRP A 29 -6.00 9.60 -13.22
C TRP A 29 -4.80 8.86 -12.63
N ASN A 30 -4.41 7.73 -13.23
CA ASN A 30 -3.39 6.84 -12.72
C ASN A 30 -1.99 7.13 -13.29
N TYR A 31 -0.99 7.18 -12.41
CA TYR A 31 0.41 7.36 -12.72
C TYR A 31 1.22 6.24 -12.07
N SER A 32 1.80 5.36 -12.90
CA SER A 32 2.62 4.24 -12.43
C SER A 32 4.05 4.66 -12.15
N ASN A 33 4.59 4.17 -11.03
CA ASN A 33 5.96 4.38 -10.58
C ASN A 33 6.46 5.83 -10.76
N PRO A 34 5.75 6.89 -10.29
CA PRO A 34 6.28 8.24 -10.36
C PRO A 34 7.61 8.34 -9.59
N TYR A 35 8.49 9.23 -10.05
CA TYR A 35 9.82 9.44 -9.50
C TYR A 35 9.97 10.82 -8.88
N THR A 36 10.90 10.92 -7.94
CA THR A 36 11.40 12.16 -7.35
C THR A 36 12.85 12.35 -7.77
N ASP A 37 13.32 13.59 -7.79
CA ASP A 37 14.75 13.90 -7.94
C ASP A 37 15.51 13.81 -6.59
N GLU A 38 14.92 13.20 -5.56
CA GLU A 38 15.56 12.97 -4.26
C GLU A 38 16.85 12.16 -4.42
N GLY A 39 17.96 12.68 -3.89
CA GLY A 39 19.23 11.96 -3.86
C GLY A 39 19.87 11.72 -5.23
N LYS A 40 19.33 12.32 -6.30
CA LYS A 40 19.84 12.16 -7.67
C LYS A 40 21.22 12.81 -7.80
N THR A 41 22.25 11.99 -7.97
CA THR A 41 23.64 12.44 -8.15
C THR A 41 24.34 11.68 -9.29
N PRO A 42 25.38 12.26 -9.90
CA PRO A 42 26.26 11.53 -10.80
C PRO A 42 26.97 10.37 -10.08
N PRO A 43 27.28 9.23 -10.74
CA PRO A 43 27.06 8.93 -12.16
C PRO A 43 25.71 8.27 -12.46
N ALA A 44 24.96 7.84 -11.45
CA ALA A 44 23.70 7.11 -11.64
C ALA A 44 22.66 7.99 -12.33
N ASN A 45 22.49 9.25 -11.88
CA ASN A 45 21.55 10.22 -12.44
C ASN A 45 20.12 9.66 -12.61
N VAL A 46 19.72 8.74 -11.71
CA VAL A 46 18.38 8.15 -11.63
C VAL A 46 17.69 8.71 -10.39
N GLY A 47 16.44 9.15 -10.56
CA GLY A 47 15.57 9.59 -9.49
C GLY A 47 15.08 8.43 -8.62
N LYS A 48 14.66 8.75 -7.41
CA LYS A 48 14.10 7.76 -6.49
C LYS A 48 12.61 7.62 -6.74
N GLU A 49 12.15 6.37 -6.91
CA GLU A 49 10.73 6.08 -7.03
C GLU A 49 9.95 6.54 -5.79
N LEU A 50 8.82 7.18 -6.04
CA LEU A 50 7.93 7.74 -5.02
C LEU A 50 7.01 6.66 -4.43
N CYS A 51 6.35 5.89 -5.28
CA CYS A 51 5.37 4.85 -4.95
C CYS A 51 5.01 4.02 -6.19
N ASP A 52 4.40 2.85 -6.00
CA ASP A 52 4.06 1.94 -7.10
C ASP A 52 2.95 2.50 -8.00
N GLN A 53 1.88 3.07 -7.41
CA GLN A 53 0.84 3.78 -8.15
C GLN A 53 0.39 5.04 -7.42
N LEU A 54 0.16 6.10 -8.19
CA LEU A 54 -0.37 7.37 -7.72
C LEU A 54 -1.65 7.70 -8.51
N VAL A 55 -2.73 7.96 -7.80
CA VAL A 55 -3.99 8.42 -8.41
C VAL A 55 -4.33 9.81 -7.91
N ILE A 56 -4.63 10.73 -8.82
CA ILE A 56 -4.93 12.14 -8.49
C ILE A 56 -6.25 12.54 -9.13
N PHE A 57 -7.29 12.77 -8.32
CA PHE A 57 -8.59 13.25 -8.79
C PHE A 57 -9.16 14.32 -7.86
N GLY A 58 -9.37 15.52 -8.40
CA GLY A 58 -9.79 16.68 -7.59
C GLY A 58 -8.80 16.95 -6.46
N ASN A 59 -9.30 16.96 -5.22
CA ASN A 59 -8.46 17.09 -4.03
C ASN A 59 -8.04 15.76 -3.38
N HIS A 60 -8.40 14.63 -3.99
CA HIS A 60 -8.06 13.30 -3.50
C HIS A 60 -6.79 12.79 -4.17
N VAL A 61 -5.85 12.34 -3.36
CA VAL A 61 -4.60 11.71 -3.80
C VAL A 61 -4.51 10.34 -3.16
N ILE A 62 -4.49 9.27 -3.96
CA ILE A 62 -4.32 7.90 -3.48
C ILE A 62 -2.91 7.44 -3.79
N ILE A 63 -2.18 7.02 -2.76
CA ILE A 63 -0.83 6.47 -2.86
C ILE A 63 -0.95 4.98 -2.59
N PHE A 64 -0.66 4.17 -3.60
CA PHE A 64 -0.54 2.72 -3.44
C PHE A 64 0.91 2.33 -3.27
N SER A 65 1.15 1.38 -2.37
CA SER A 65 2.39 0.61 -2.38
C SER A 65 2.07 -0.88 -2.41
N ASP A 66 2.73 -1.57 -3.32
CA ASP A 66 2.65 -3.01 -3.53
C ASP A 66 3.83 -3.68 -2.84
N LYS A 67 3.55 -4.78 -2.13
CA LYS A 67 4.58 -5.49 -1.39
C LYS A 67 4.40 -6.98 -1.46
N ASP A 68 5.22 -7.62 -2.29
CA ASP A 68 5.46 -9.04 -2.19
C ASP A 68 6.41 -9.36 -1.02
N CYS A 69 5.93 -10.22 -0.12
CA CYS A 69 6.68 -10.71 1.02
C CYS A 69 6.13 -12.07 1.44
N ALA A 70 6.91 -13.13 1.27
CA ALA A 70 6.51 -14.45 1.78
C ALA A 70 6.31 -14.42 3.32
N TYR A 71 5.20 -15.00 3.77
CA TYR A 71 4.97 -15.26 5.18
C TYR A 71 6.01 -16.28 5.71
N PRO A 72 6.74 -15.98 6.80
CA PRO A 72 7.72 -16.90 7.35
C PRO A 72 7.06 -18.20 7.84
N VAL A 73 7.75 -19.32 7.67
CA VAL A 73 7.29 -20.62 8.17
C VAL A 73 8.23 -21.07 9.28
N THR A 74 7.78 -20.89 10.52
CA THR A 74 8.40 -21.44 11.74
C THR A 74 7.30 -21.98 12.66
N GLU A 75 7.66 -22.73 13.70
CA GLU A 75 6.69 -23.29 14.66
C GLU A 75 5.99 -22.23 15.52
N ASP A 76 6.47 -20.98 15.54
CA ASP A 76 5.88 -19.89 16.32
C ASP A 76 5.18 -18.87 15.40
N GLU A 77 3.85 -18.97 15.32
CA GLU A 77 3.02 -18.08 14.50
C GLU A 77 3.08 -16.61 14.91
N GLN A 78 3.27 -16.33 16.21
CA GLN A 78 3.43 -14.94 16.67
C GLN A 78 4.74 -14.35 16.13
N VAL A 79 5.81 -15.14 16.09
CA VAL A 79 7.08 -14.73 15.50
C VAL A 79 6.95 -14.56 13.98
N ASN A 80 6.25 -15.47 13.30
CA ASN A 80 5.99 -15.37 11.86
C ASN A 80 5.23 -14.08 11.53
N TRP A 81 4.14 -13.82 12.25
CA TRP A 81 3.34 -12.61 12.12
C TRP A 81 4.14 -11.34 12.44
N SER A 82 4.88 -11.30 13.55
CA SER A 82 5.71 -10.13 13.91
C SER A 82 6.72 -9.79 12.81
N ARG A 83 7.35 -10.81 12.22
CA ARG A 83 8.31 -10.65 11.12
C ARG A 83 7.61 -10.19 9.84
N TYR A 84 6.49 -10.79 9.49
CA TYR A 84 5.70 -10.41 8.32
C TYR A 84 5.23 -8.96 8.45
N PHE A 85 4.55 -8.62 9.54
CA PHE A 85 4.02 -7.29 9.81
C PHE A 85 5.12 -6.22 9.68
N LYS A 86 6.27 -6.41 10.32
CA LYS A 86 7.39 -5.45 10.26
C LYS A 86 7.93 -5.28 8.83
N ARG A 87 8.04 -6.38 8.07
CA ARG A 87 8.66 -6.39 6.73
C ARG A 87 7.71 -5.94 5.62
N ALA A 88 6.46 -6.37 5.67
CA ALA A 88 5.47 -6.19 4.61
C ALA A 88 4.56 -4.98 4.85
N ILE A 89 4.16 -4.73 6.11
CA ILE A 89 3.19 -3.69 6.46
C ILE A 89 3.92 -2.44 6.95
N TRP A 90 4.65 -2.53 8.07
CA TRP A 90 5.26 -1.36 8.72
C TRP A 90 6.28 -0.64 7.81
N LYS A 91 7.18 -1.40 7.18
CA LYS A 91 8.19 -0.85 6.27
C LYS A 91 7.54 -0.15 5.07
N SER A 92 6.49 -0.73 4.50
CA SER A 92 5.78 -0.16 3.36
C SER A 92 4.98 1.09 3.76
N ALA A 93 4.37 1.10 4.95
CA ALA A 93 3.72 2.29 5.51
C ALA A 93 4.71 3.44 5.70
N ALA A 94 5.91 3.15 6.18
CA ALA A 94 6.98 4.15 6.32
C ALA A 94 7.37 4.77 4.96
N GLN A 95 7.39 3.97 3.88
CA GLN A 95 7.62 4.49 2.53
C GLN A 95 6.47 5.38 2.06
N ILE A 96 5.22 4.97 2.25
CA ILE A 96 4.05 5.79 1.88
C ILE A 96 4.03 7.12 2.65
N TRP A 97 4.33 7.13 3.95
CA TRP A 97 4.41 8.40 4.70
C TRP A 97 5.53 9.31 4.17
N GLY A 98 6.65 8.72 3.73
CA GLY A 98 7.70 9.45 3.02
C GLY A 98 7.19 10.05 1.70
N ALA A 99 6.47 9.26 0.91
CA ALA A 99 5.89 9.69 -0.35
C ALA A 99 4.88 10.83 -0.17
N GLU A 100 3.97 10.71 0.80
CA GLU A 100 3.03 11.78 1.16
C GLU A 100 3.76 13.06 1.57
N SER A 101 4.76 12.94 2.44
CA SER A 101 5.55 14.09 2.90
C SER A 101 6.22 14.80 1.71
N TRP A 102 6.73 14.03 0.75
CA TRP A 102 7.30 14.55 -0.47
C TRP A 102 6.27 15.28 -1.35
N LEU A 103 5.11 14.66 -1.61
CA LEU A 103 4.01 15.26 -2.38
C LEU A 103 3.57 16.61 -1.81
N LYS A 104 3.51 16.74 -0.47
CA LYS A 104 3.12 17.97 0.21
C LYS A 104 4.21 19.05 0.19
N ARG A 105 5.48 18.67 0.34
CA ARG A 105 6.60 19.63 0.46
C ARG A 105 7.16 20.05 -0.89
N PHE A 106 7.13 19.16 -1.88
CA PHE A 106 7.77 19.34 -3.17
C PHE A 106 6.84 18.95 -4.33
N PRO A 107 5.63 19.53 -4.43
CA PRO A 107 4.62 19.12 -5.41
C PRO A 107 5.07 19.25 -6.87
N ASN A 108 6.08 20.10 -7.15
CA ASN A 108 6.61 20.33 -8.50
C ASN A 108 7.85 19.46 -8.83
N ARG A 109 8.24 18.53 -7.94
CA ARG A 109 9.42 17.67 -8.09
C ARG A 109 9.02 16.20 -8.19
N ILE A 110 8.03 15.95 -9.05
CA ILE A 110 7.50 14.61 -9.37
C ILE A 110 7.59 14.42 -10.88
N TYR A 111 8.00 13.23 -11.30
CA TYR A 111 8.33 12.91 -12.67
C TYR A 111 7.73 11.57 -13.09
N GLU A 112 7.40 11.43 -14.37
CA GLU A 112 6.88 10.19 -14.97
C GLU A 112 8.00 9.30 -15.54
N ASP A 113 9.26 9.61 -15.24
CA ASP A 113 10.41 8.80 -15.63
C ASP A 113 11.55 8.89 -14.63
N ALA A 114 12.34 7.82 -14.60
CA ALA A 114 13.47 7.66 -13.70
C ALA A 114 14.61 8.65 -13.99
N THR A 115 14.67 9.27 -15.17
CA THR A 115 15.66 10.32 -15.48
C THR A 115 15.23 11.71 -15.00
N CYS A 116 14.03 11.84 -14.43
CA CYS A 116 13.43 13.09 -13.98
C CYS A 116 13.39 14.19 -15.06
N GLN A 117 13.08 13.81 -16.30
CA GLN A 117 13.01 14.77 -17.43
C GLN A 117 11.57 15.11 -17.82
N ARG A 118 10.62 14.20 -17.59
CA ARG A 118 9.20 14.39 -17.86
C ARG A 118 8.50 14.65 -16.53
N PRO A 119 8.13 15.91 -16.22
CA PRO A 119 7.38 16.20 -15.00
C PRO A 119 6.02 15.50 -15.04
N LEU A 120 5.46 15.27 -13.85
CA LEU A 120 4.10 14.76 -13.68
C LEU A 120 3.10 15.65 -14.43
N ARG A 121 2.27 15.06 -15.30
CA ARG A 121 1.28 15.81 -16.08
C ARG A 121 0.08 16.27 -15.25
N ALA A 122 -0.23 15.57 -14.16
CA ALA A 122 -1.25 16.01 -13.22
C ALA A 122 -0.75 17.19 -12.38
N THR A 123 -1.66 18.13 -12.12
CA THR A 123 -1.48 19.13 -11.06
C THR A 123 -1.91 18.52 -9.73
N LEU A 124 -1.01 18.50 -8.74
CA LEU A 124 -1.36 18.14 -7.38
C LEU A 124 -2.22 19.25 -6.75
N PRO A 125 -3.24 18.90 -5.93
CA PRO A 125 -3.96 19.90 -5.16
C PRO A 125 -3.03 20.60 -4.16
N PRO A 126 -3.35 21.84 -3.73
CA PRO A 126 -2.62 22.51 -2.67
C PRO A 126 -2.52 21.63 -1.41
N PRO A 127 -1.38 21.63 -0.69
CA PRO A 127 -1.22 20.79 0.50
C PRO A 127 -2.28 20.99 1.58
N SER A 128 -2.88 22.18 1.67
CA SER A 128 -3.98 22.50 2.60
C SER A 128 -5.27 21.76 2.28
N ASP A 129 -5.49 21.44 1.01
CA ASP A 129 -6.76 20.89 0.51
C ASP A 129 -6.62 19.39 0.18
N MET A 130 -5.37 18.90 0.10
CA MET A 130 -5.01 17.55 -0.28
C MET A 130 -5.52 16.51 0.73
N LYS A 131 -6.41 15.63 0.27
CA LYS A 131 -6.92 14.46 0.99
C LYS A 131 -6.16 13.22 0.55
N VAL A 132 -5.21 12.78 1.39
CA VAL A 132 -4.33 11.65 1.08
C VAL A 132 -4.92 10.35 1.61
N HIS A 133 -5.07 9.38 0.71
CA HIS A 133 -5.47 8.00 0.98
C HIS A 133 -4.25 7.11 0.79
N ARG A 134 -3.94 6.30 1.79
CA ARG A 134 -2.75 5.46 1.83
C ARG A 134 -3.19 4.01 1.73
N VAL A 135 -2.73 3.32 0.70
CA VAL A 135 -3.16 1.95 0.42
C VAL A 135 -1.93 1.07 0.30
N LEU A 136 -1.84 0.05 1.15
CA LEU A 136 -0.87 -1.02 1.05
C LEU A 136 -1.54 -2.26 0.47
N VAL A 137 -0.88 -2.87 -0.49
CA VAL A 137 -1.21 -4.19 -1.00
C VAL A 137 -0.10 -5.13 -0.58
N THR A 138 -0.39 -6.08 0.29
CA THR A 138 0.61 -7.00 0.87
C THR A 138 0.29 -8.44 0.49
N HIS A 139 1.20 -9.07 -0.23
CA HIS A 139 1.03 -10.44 -0.72
C HIS A 139 1.63 -11.47 0.24
N GLY A 140 1.34 -12.75 -0.02
CA GLY A 140 2.04 -13.87 0.60
C GLY A 140 1.55 -14.29 1.98
N VAL A 141 0.46 -13.68 2.49
CA VAL A 141 -0.13 -14.00 3.81
C VAL A 141 -1.38 -14.88 3.72
N SER A 142 -2.08 -14.86 2.58
CA SER A 142 -3.41 -15.46 2.42
C SER A 142 -3.48 -16.94 2.80
N ALA A 143 -2.48 -17.73 2.41
CA ALA A 143 -2.43 -19.17 2.74
C ALA A 143 -2.29 -19.40 4.25
N ALA A 144 -1.52 -18.56 4.95
CA ALA A 144 -1.37 -18.64 6.39
C ALA A 144 -2.66 -18.22 7.11
N CYS A 145 -3.33 -17.17 6.62
CA CYS A 145 -4.66 -16.79 7.13
C CYS A 145 -5.67 -17.94 6.99
N GLN A 146 -5.70 -18.64 5.84
CA GLN A 146 -6.63 -19.77 5.63
C GLN A 146 -6.35 -20.94 6.57
N ALA A 147 -5.07 -21.26 6.79
CA ALA A 147 -4.68 -22.37 7.65
C ALA A 147 -5.10 -22.15 9.11
N ILE A 148 -5.15 -20.89 9.57
CA ILE A 148 -5.49 -20.55 10.96
C ILE A 148 -6.99 -20.28 11.16
N TYR A 149 -7.64 -19.60 10.22
CA TYR A 149 -9.03 -19.15 10.41
C TYR A 149 -10.10 -20.00 9.70
N GLU A 150 -9.72 -21.13 9.10
CA GLU A 150 -10.63 -22.07 8.40
C GLU A 150 -11.63 -21.39 7.42
N GLY A 151 -11.30 -20.19 6.92
CA GLY A 151 -12.26 -19.27 6.28
C GLY A 151 -11.66 -18.32 5.24
N MET A 152 -12.22 -17.11 5.14
CA MET A 152 -11.83 -16.06 4.17
C MET A 152 -10.35 -15.72 4.41
N GLY A 153 -9.48 -16.20 3.52
CA GLY A 153 -8.02 -16.11 3.66
C GLY A 153 -7.45 -14.71 3.58
N SER A 154 -7.88 -13.80 4.45
CA SER A 154 -7.50 -12.40 4.46
C SER A 154 -7.10 -11.91 5.84
N LEU A 155 -6.47 -10.75 5.86
CA LEU A 155 -6.24 -9.97 7.06
C LEU A 155 -7.58 -9.53 7.67
N LEU A 156 -7.60 -9.49 9.01
CA LEU A 156 -8.70 -8.94 9.79
C LEU A 156 -8.45 -7.45 10.04
N ILE A 157 -9.52 -6.68 10.25
CA ILE A 157 -9.43 -5.27 10.61
C ILE A 157 -9.96 -5.07 12.02
N ASP A 158 -9.12 -4.55 12.91
CA ASP A 158 -9.50 -4.07 14.23
C ASP A 158 -8.84 -2.72 14.49
N THR A 159 -9.63 -1.65 14.38
CA THR A 159 -9.15 -0.27 14.57
C THR A 159 -8.82 0.06 16.03
N SER A 160 -9.10 -0.84 16.98
CA SER A 160 -8.65 -0.68 18.37
C SER A 160 -7.17 -1.03 18.57
N ILE A 161 -6.57 -1.79 17.65
CA ILE A 161 -5.14 -2.14 17.68
C ILE A 161 -4.31 -0.98 17.14
N VAL A 162 -3.26 -0.60 17.87
CA VAL A 162 -2.42 0.57 17.55
C VAL A 162 -0.93 0.26 17.69
N GLY A 163 -0.13 0.69 16.70
CA GLY A 163 1.34 0.69 16.80
C GLY A 163 1.92 -0.69 17.09
N ASP A 164 2.71 -0.81 18.14
CA ASP A 164 3.39 -2.08 18.46
C ASP A 164 2.44 -3.19 18.93
N ALA A 165 1.20 -2.87 19.32
CA ALA A 165 0.20 -3.87 19.73
C ALA A 165 -0.05 -4.92 18.64
N HIS A 166 0.16 -4.58 17.37
CA HIS A 166 0.04 -5.52 16.26
C HIS A 166 0.96 -6.73 16.35
N PHE A 167 2.09 -6.65 17.06
CA PHE A 167 3.08 -7.72 17.08
C PHE A 167 3.70 -7.98 18.45
N GLN A 168 3.27 -7.25 19.48
CA GLN A 168 3.68 -7.53 20.85
C GLN A 168 2.99 -8.80 21.34
N ARG A 169 3.75 -9.65 22.02
CA ARG A 169 3.18 -10.80 22.70
C ARG A 169 2.50 -10.29 23.96
N HIS A 170 1.19 -10.38 24.05
CA HIS A 170 0.50 -10.08 25.30
C HIS A 170 0.92 -11.09 26.36
N PRO A 171 1.29 -10.65 27.58
CA PRO A 171 1.46 -11.56 28.71
C PRO A 171 0.16 -12.34 28.87
N GLN A 172 0.23 -13.64 29.13
CA GLN A 172 -0.95 -14.41 29.53
C GLN A 172 -1.44 -13.88 30.88
N GLY A 173 -2.33 -12.89 30.83
CA GLY A 173 -3.04 -12.38 31.98
C GLY A 173 -4.19 -13.31 32.36
N PRO A 174 -4.69 -13.25 33.60
CA PRO A 174 -5.78 -14.10 34.11
C PRO A 174 -7.16 -13.69 33.56
N THR A 175 -7.24 -13.14 32.36
CA THR A 175 -8.48 -12.63 31.78
C THR A 175 -9.17 -13.71 30.97
N THR A 176 -10.37 -14.05 31.42
CA THR A 176 -11.36 -15.00 30.88
C THR A 176 -11.96 -14.61 29.51
N GLN A 177 -11.20 -13.92 28.65
CA GLN A 177 -11.59 -13.72 27.26
C GLN A 177 -10.41 -14.14 26.36
N PRO A 178 -10.63 -15.04 25.40
CA PRO A 178 -9.57 -15.52 24.54
C PRO A 178 -9.14 -14.38 23.60
N ARG A 179 -8.04 -13.68 23.93
CA ARG A 179 -7.27 -12.88 22.97
C ARG A 179 -6.27 -13.76 22.22
N GLU A 180 -6.64 -15.00 21.93
CA GLU A 180 -5.70 -15.99 21.43
C GLU A 180 -5.25 -15.74 19.99
N LEU A 181 -5.87 -14.84 19.21
CA LEU A 181 -5.45 -14.62 17.83
C LEU A 181 -5.58 -13.14 17.40
N GLU A 182 -4.66 -12.30 17.85
CA GLU A 182 -4.40 -10.95 17.29
C GLU A 182 -3.51 -11.02 16.02
N ILE A 183 -3.01 -12.21 15.66
CA ILE A 183 -2.24 -12.41 14.43
C ILE A 183 -3.11 -12.15 13.19
N PHE A 184 -2.50 -11.69 12.11
CA PHE A 184 -3.19 -11.30 10.88
C PHE A 184 -4.22 -10.18 11.03
N THR A 185 -4.25 -9.47 12.16
CA THR A 185 -5.16 -8.33 12.37
C THR A 185 -4.41 -7.02 12.19
N VAL A 186 -4.99 -6.10 11.42
CA VAL A 186 -4.43 -4.77 11.13
C VAL A 186 -5.37 -3.67 11.61
N GLY A 187 -4.82 -2.72 12.35
CA GLY A 187 -5.48 -1.53 12.88
C GLY A 187 -4.71 -0.25 12.52
N HIS A 188 -4.62 0.69 13.45
CA HIS A 188 -3.89 1.94 13.24
C HIS A 188 -2.39 1.75 13.41
N LEU A 189 -1.63 1.85 12.32
CA LEU A 189 -0.17 1.77 12.38
C LEU A 189 0.44 2.92 13.20
N ASP A 190 0.08 4.16 12.86
CA ASP A 190 0.47 5.36 13.61
C ASP A 190 -0.68 6.39 13.50
N PRO A 191 -1.46 6.61 14.58
CA PRO A 191 -2.58 7.55 14.57
C PRO A 191 -2.18 8.98 14.20
N THR A 192 -0.92 9.36 14.41
CA THR A 192 -0.41 10.70 14.10
C THR A 192 -0.11 10.91 12.61
N ARG A 193 -0.06 9.82 11.83
CA ARG A 193 0.28 9.83 10.39
C ARG A 193 -0.89 9.47 9.47
N GLY A 194 -2.10 9.47 10.01
CA GLY A 194 -3.32 9.11 9.29
C GLY A 194 -3.48 7.61 9.09
N TYR A 195 -4.69 7.20 8.71
CA TYR A 195 -5.00 5.80 8.48
C TYR A 195 -4.33 5.27 7.19
N VAL A 196 -3.94 3.99 7.24
CA VAL A 196 -3.36 3.24 6.13
C VAL A 196 -4.25 2.03 5.91
N HIS A 197 -4.87 1.95 4.74
CA HIS A 197 -5.63 0.78 4.33
C HIS A 197 -4.65 -0.32 3.94
N VAL A 198 -4.82 -1.51 4.50
CA VAL A 198 -3.98 -2.67 4.18
C VAL A 198 -4.87 -3.74 3.59
N PHE A 199 -4.56 -4.11 2.35
CA PHE A 199 -5.24 -5.17 1.63
C PHE A 199 -4.24 -6.27 1.31
N ASP A 200 -4.70 -7.52 1.33
CA ASP A 200 -4.04 -8.65 0.71
C ASP A 200 -4.63 -8.95 -0.67
N ASP A 201 -4.13 -10.01 -1.29
CA ASP A 201 -4.62 -10.53 -2.57
C ASP A 201 -6.14 -10.67 -2.63
N ALA A 202 -6.76 -11.22 -1.58
CA ALA A 202 -8.18 -11.56 -1.58
C ALA A 202 -9.06 -10.32 -1.38
N SER A 203 -8.69 -9.47 -0.43
CA SER A 203 -9.43 -8.26 -0.06
C SER A 203 -9.31 -7.17 -1.11
N LEU A 204 -8.15 -6.99 -1.75
CA LEU A 204 -7.96 -6.02 -2.83
C LEU A 204 -8.86 -6.35 -4.03
N VAL A 205 -8.86 -7.62 -4.46
CA VAL A 205 -9.71 -8.11 -5.56
C VAL A 205 -11.18 -7.81 -5.26
N THR A 206 -11.61 -8.10 -4.03
CA THR A 206 -13.00 -7.93 -3.62
C THR A 206 -13.41 -6.46 -3.67
N VAL A 207 -12.59 -5.56 -3.12
CA VAL A 207 -12.86 -4.11 -3.12
C VAL A 207 -12.90 -3.58 -4.55
N LEU A 208 -11.89 -3.88 -5.37
CA LEU A 208 -11.78 -3.29 -6.70
C LEU A 208 -12.78 -3.89 -7.70
N ARG A 209 -13.17 -5.17 -7.57
CA ARG A 209 -14.29 -5.73 -8.35
C ARG A 209 -15.64 -5.14 -7.97
N THR A 210 -15.85 -4.84 -6.69
CA THR A 210 -17.13 -4.27 -6.23
C THR A 210 -17.25 -2.79 -6.62
N LEU A 211 -16.13 -2.08 -6.72
CA LEU A 211 -16.07 -0.68 -7.16
C LEU A 211 -15.95 -0.51 -8.68
N ASP A 212 -15.61 -1.59 -9.41
CA ASP A 212 -15.69 -1.63 -10.86
C ASP A 212 -17.18 -1.63 -11.27
N THR A 213 -17.71 -0.43 -11.48
CA THR A 213 -19.10 -0.20 -11.89
C THR A 213 -19.28 -0.27 -13.40
N ILE A 214 -18.26 -0.68 -14.16
CA ILE A 214 -18.48 -1.19 -15.52
C ILE A 214 -19.07 -2.59 -15.35
N GLY A 215 -20.38 -2.63 -15.12
CA GLY A 215 -21.14 -3.86 -15.08
C GLY A 215 -20.78 -4.69 -16.32
N LEU A 216 -20.35 -5.93 -16.09
CA LEU A 216 -20.37 -6.96 -17.11
C LEU A 216 -21.84 -7.18 -17.50
N GLY A 217 -22.32 -6.38 -18.44
CA GLY A 217 -23.50 -6.63 -19.26
C GLY A 217 -23.09 -7.15 -20.62
#